data_AF-A0A7C9AXU8-F1
#
_entry.id   AF-A0A7C9AXU8-F1
#
_cell.length_a   1.000
_cell.length_b   1.000
_cell.length_c   1.000
_cell.angle_alpha   90.00
_cell.angle_beta   90.00
_cell.angle_gamma   90.00
#
_symmetry.space_group_name_H-M   'P 1'
#
loop_
_entity.id
_entity.type
_entity.pdbx_description
1 polymer ?
#
loop_
_entity_poly.entity_id
_entity_poly.type
_entity_poly.pdbx_seq_one_letter_code
_entity_poly.pdbx_strand_id
1 'polypeptide(L)'
;TLFRSLLDSMQAGTLEPEVAFLNASLIPDVFPVLAAAHKALLSKSRDSLTTRTPHSELVYNYSGSKHITESLKRCGISDSSTYILAARFNASPEEMKAIGEMVKGKEINLEELADRANQAQIQKHYKIS
;
A
#
# COMPACT_ATOMS: atom_id res chain seq x y z
N THR A 1 -19.00 -0.04 2.05
CA THR A 1 -18.21 0.91 2.86
C THR A 1 -17.32 1.71 1.94
N LEU A 2 -16.72 2.82 2.38
CA LEU A 2 -15.80 3.61 1.54
C LEU A 2 -14.66 2.76 0.97
N PHE A 3 -14.06 1.90 1.80
CA PHE A 3 -12.96 1.04 1.34
C PHE A 3 -13.40 0.00 0.31
N ARG A 4 -14.65 -0.46 0.36
CA ARG A 4 -15.19 -1.32 -0.70
C ARG A 4 -15.25 -0.61 -2.05
N SER A 5 -15.75 0.63 -2.09
CA SER A 5 -15.77 1.41 -3.35
C SER A 5 -14.37 1.76 -3.87
N LEU A 6 -13.41 2.01 -2.96
CA LEU A 6 -12.01 2.20 -3.34
C LEU A 6 -11.41 0.90 -3.90
N LEU A 7 -11.66 -0.23 -3.25
CA LEU A 7 -11.20 -1.54 -3.71
C LEU A 7 -11.77 -1.89 -5.09
N ASP A 8 -13.05 -1.64 -5.32
CA ASP A 8 -13.70 -1.85 -6.62
C ASP A 8 -13.03 -0.98 -7.71
N SER A 9 -12.73 0.29 -7.40
CA SER A 9 -12.04 1.21 -8.32
C SER A 9 -10.60 0.80 -8.61
N MET A 10 -9.88 0.31 -7.60
CA MET A 10 -8.51 -0.23 -7.76
C MET A 10 -8.50 -1.48 -8.65
N GLN A 11 -9.45 -2.39 -8.43
CA GLN A 11 -9.58 -3.63 -9.21
C GLN A 11 -9.95 -3.31 -10.67
N ALA A 12 -10.89 -2.38 -10.88
CA ALA A 12 -11.25 -1.88 -12.20
C ALA A 12 -10.07 -1.13 -12.87
N GLY A 13 -9.18 -0.50 -12.10
CA GLY A 13 -8.11 0.34 -12.61
C GLY A 13 -8.57 1.74 -13.01
N THR A 14 -9.63 2.23 -12.36
CA THR A 14 -10.27 3.52 -12.63
C THR A 14 -10.01 4.54 -11.53
N LEU A 15 -9.12 4.23 -10.59
CA LEU A 15 -8.78 5.12 -9.48
C LEU A 15 -7.87 6.26 -9.97
N GLU A 16 -8.33 7.50 -9.82
CA GLU A 16 -7.62 8.70 -10.28
C GLU A 16 -7.60 9.76 -9.17
N PRO A 17 -6.42 10.24 -8.72
CA PRO A 17 -5.09 9.71 -9.01
C PRO A 17 -4.89 8.25 -8.57
N GLU A 18 -4.12 7.50 -9.35
CA GLU A 18 -3.71 6.14 -8.98
C GLU A 18 -2.86 6.13 -7.69
N VAL A 19 -3.17 5.27 -6.74
CA VAL A 19 -2.48 5.24 -5.43
C VAL A 19 -2.43 3.81 -4.89
N ALA A 20 -1.35 3.49 -4.18
CA ALA A 20 -1.25 2.25 -3.42
C ALA A 20 -1.82 2.49 -2.02
N PHE A 21 -2.85 1.73 -1.65
CA PHE A 21 -3.32 1.66 -0.27
C PHE A 21 -2.82 0.37 0.39
N LEU A 22 -2.01 0.52 1.43
CA LEU A 22 -1.45 -0.58 2.21
C LEU A 22 -2.14 -0.68 3.58
N ASN A 23 -2.21 -1.89 4.12
CA ASN A 23 -2.58 -2.13 5.51
C ASN A 23 -1.44 -1.65 6.44
N ALA A 24 -1.61 -0.48 7.06
CA ALA A 24 -0.57 0.13 7.88
C ALA A 24 -0.27 -0.65 9.16
N SER A 25 -1.18 -1.52 9.63
CA SER A 25 -0.88 -2.42 10.76
C SER A 25 0.23 -3.43 10.46
N LEU A 26 0.60 -3.62 9.18
CA LEU A 26 1.72 -4.48 8.79
C LEU A 26 3.00 -3.69 8.52
N ILE A 27 3.05 -2.39 8.83
CA ILE A 27 4.15 -1.47 8.50
C ILE A 27 4.79 -0.97 9.80
N PRO A 28 5.92 -1.54 10.24
CA PRO A 28 6.57 -1.14 11.48
C PRO A 28 7.35 0.18 11.34
N ASP A 29 7.75 0.53 10.12
CA ASP A 29 8.54 1.72 9.79
C ASP A 29 8.35 2.08 8.30
N VAL A 30 8.71 3.29 7.91
CA VAL A 30 8.64 3.76 6.51
C VAL A 30 9.69 3.07 5.62
N PHE A 31 10.84 2.69 6.17
CA PHE A 31 11.96 2.14 5.41
C PHE A 31 11.62 0.89 4.59
N PRO A 32 10.95 -0.16 5.12
CA PRO A 32 10.51 -1.30 4.31
C PRO A 32 9.59 -0.93 3.14
N VAL A 33 8.74 0.10 3.30
CA VAL A 33 7.89 0.61 2.22
C VAL A 33 8.74 1.27 1.14
N LEU A 34 9.71 2.10 1.52
CA LEU A 34 10.63 2.74 0.58
C LEU A 34 11.49 1.72 -0.18
N ALA A 35 11.93 0.64 0.48
CA ALA A 35 12.66 -0.45 -0.17
C ALA A 35 11.79 -1.16 -1.23
N ALA A 36 10.53 -1.45 -0.91
CA ALA A 36 9.56 -2.01 -1.85
C ALA A 36 9.25 -1.04 -3.01
N ALA A 37 9.16 0.26 -2.72
CA ALA A 37 8.91 1.33 -3.68
C ALA A 37 10.08 1.47 -4.66
N HIS A 38 11.31 1.46 -4.17
CA HIS A 38 12.51 1.47 -5.00
C HIS A 38 12.55 0.27 -5.94
N LYS A 39 12.25 -0.93 -5.44
CA LYS A 39 12.15 -2.14 -6.28
C LYS A 39 11.06 -2.02 -7.34
N ALA A 40 9.90 -1.46 -7.00
CA ALA A 40 8.80 -1.25 -7.96
C ALA A 40 9.22 -0.28 -9.09
N LEU A 41 9.92 0.82 -8.76
CA LEU A 41 10.44 1.76 -9.75
C LEU A 41 11.52 1.13 -10.64
N LEU A 42 12.41 0.29 -10.08
CA LEU A 42 13.39 -0.46 -10.87
C LEU A 42 12.73 -1.47 -11.82
N SER A 43 11.71 -2.18 -11.38
CA SER A 43 10.95 -3.08 -12.26
C SER A 43 10.24 -2.29 -13.35
N LYS A 44 9.66 -1.13 -13.03
CA LYS A 44 9.03 -0.21 -14.00
C LYS A 44 10.02 0.27 -15.05
N SER A 45 11.20 0.75 -14.65
CA SER A 45 12.19 1.30 -15.60
C SER A 45 12.79 0.25 -16.53
N ARG A 46 12.63 -1.03 -16.20
CA ARG A 46 13.05 -2.19 -17.00
C ARG A 46 11.90 -2.88 -17.73
N ASP A 47 10.70 -2.29 -17.73
CA ASP A 47 9.49 -2.87 -18.30
C ASP A 47 9.23 -4.32 -17.83
N SER A 48 9.49 -4.58 -16.54
CA SER A 48 9.49 -5.91 -15.92
C SER A 48 8.58 -5.98 -14.69
N LEU A 49 7.54 -5.16 -14.67
CA LEU A 49 6.52 -5.22 -13.61
C LEU A 49 5.85 -6.61 -13.63
N THR A 50 5.70 -7.19 -12.45
CA THR A 50 4.94 -8.44 -12.28
C THR A 50 3.43 -8.16 -12.29
N THR A 51 3.05 -7.00 -11.78
CA THR A 51 1.67 -6.52 -11.65
C THR A 51 1.35 -5.45 -12.71
N ARG A 52 0.08 -5.03 -12.77
CA ARG A 52 -0.41 -4.09 -13.80
C ARG A 52 0.19 -2.70 -13.67
N THR A 53 0.46 -2.23 -12.45
CA THR A 53 0.90 -0.85 -12.22
C THR A 53 2.03 -0.77 -11.18
N PRO A 54 2.81 0.33 -11.15
CA PRO A 54 3.85 0.51 -10.14
C PRO A 54 3.27 0.53 -8.71
N HIS A 55 2.04 1.00 -8.53
CA HIS A 55 1.37 1.05 -7.22
C HIS A 55 0.94 -0.34 -6.76
N SER A 56 0.40 -1.19 -7.64
CA SER A 56 0.18 -2.59 -7.29
C SER A 56 1.50 -3.35 -7.08
N GLU A 57 2.56 -2.97 -7.79
CA GLU A 57 3.89 -3.57 -7.66
C GLU A 57 4.51 -3.23 -6.31
N LEU A 58 4.28 -2.02 -5.79
CA LEU A 58 4.67 -1.62 -4.44
C LEU A 58 4.08 -2.56 -3.39
N VAL A 59 2.76 -2.77 -3.41
CA VAL A 59 2.08 -3.67 -2.46
C VAL A 59 2.55 -5.12 -2.64
N TYR A 60 2.74 -5.56 -3.88
CA TYR A 60 3.28 -6.88 -4.20
C TYR A 60 4.69 -7.08 -3.64
N ASN A 61 5.60 -6.15 -3.91
CA ASN A 61 6.98 -6.20 -3.42
C ASN A 61 7.05 -6.15 -1.89
N TYR A 62 6.19 -5.34 -1.25
CA TYR A 62 6.12 -5.25 0.20
C TYR A 62 5.76 -6.59 0.86
N SER A 63 4.91 -7.39 0.21
CA SER A 63 4.40 -8.64 0.78
C SER A 63 5.46 -9.74 0.96
N GLY A 64 6.59 -9.67 0.25
CA GLY A 64 7.59 -10.75 0.19
C GLY A 64 7.09 -12.06 -0.43
N SER A 65 5.88 -12.09 -1.00
CA SER A 65 5.26 -13.27 -1.64
C SER A 65 5.49 -13.27 -3.15
N LYS A 66 5.39 -14.45 -3.77
CA LYS A 66 5.38 -14.62 -5.24
C LYS A 66 3.96 -14.68 -5.83
N HIS A 67 2.93 -14.60 -4.99
CA HIS A 67 1.53 -14.74 -5.39
C HIS A 67 0.82 -13.38 -5.35
N ILE A 68 0.60 -12.78 -6.52
CA ILE A 68 0.01 -11.43 -6.65
C ILE A 68 -1.29 -11.28 -5.84
N THR A 69 -2.25 -12.18 -6.02
CA THR A 69 -3.56 -12.09 -5.36
C THR A 69 -3.44 -12.12 -3.84
N GLU A 70 -2.58 -12.99 -3.31
CA GLU A 70 -2.36 -13.10 -1.87
C GLU A 70 -1.64 -11.86 -1.33
N SER A 71 -0.66 -11.35 -2.06
CA SER A 71 0.05 -10.11 -1.72
C SER A 71 -0.91 -8.93 -1.56
N LEU A 72 -1.79 -8.73 -2.54
CA LEU A 72 -2.74 -7.61 -2.54
C LEU A 72 -3.80 -7.76 -1.45
N LYS A 73 -4.33 -8.97 -1.22
CA LYS A 73 -5.31 -9.23 -0.15
C LYS A 73 -4.74 -8.99 1.24
N ARG A 74 -3.46 -9.32 1.44
CA ARG A 74 -2.81 -9.35 2.74
C ARG A 74 -2.20 -8.01 3.12
N CYS A 75 -1.47 -7.40 2.20
CA CYS A 75 -0.73 -6.17 2.43
C CYS A 75 -1.46 -4.92 1.90
N GLY A 76 -2.48 -5.10 1.06
CA GLY A 76 -3.40 -4.03 0.67
C GLY A 76 -4.52 -3.82 1.68
N ILE A 77 -5.45 -2.91 1.34
CA ILE A 77 -6.65 -2.65 2.15
C ILE A 77 -7.76 -3.67 1.90
N SER A 78 -8.69 -3.75 2.87
CA SER A 78 -9.93 -4.50 2.78
C SER A 78 -11.12 -3.63 3.24
N ASP A 79 -12.33 -4.15 3.08
CA ASP A 79 -13.57 -3.49 3.52
C ASP A 79 -13.58 -3.14 5.02
N SER A 80 -12.78 -3.84 5.83
CA SER A 80 -12.64 -3.67 7.27
C SER A 80 -11.38 -2.92 7.69
N SER A 81 -10.63 -2.36 6.74
CA SER A 81 -9.44 -1.56 7.06
C SER A 81 -9.82 -0.32 7.87
N THR A 82 -9.07 -0.06 8.93
CA THR A 82 -9.21 1.13 9.79
C THR A 82 -7.91 1.92 9.91
N TYR A 83 -6.79 1.29 9.55
CA TYR A 83 -5.47 1.88 9.56
C TYR A 83 -4.75 1.58 8.24
N ILE A 84 -4.48 2.63 7.48
CA ILE A 84 -3.98 2.52 6.10
C ILE A 84 -2.79 3.45 5.89
N LEU A 85 -1.93 3.07 4.96
CA LEU A 85 -0.92 3.94 4.39
C LEU A 85 -1.25 4.15 2.91
N ALA A 86 -1.37 5.41 2.50
CA ALA A 86 -1.49 5.77 1.09
C ALA A 86 -0.11 6.16 0.55
N ALA A 87 0.29 5.58 -0.58
CA ALA A 87 1.57 5.84 -1.22
C ALA A 87 1.39 6.06 -2.72
N ARG A 88 1.88 7.20 -3.22
CA ARG A 88 1.89 7.55 -4.64
C ARG A 88 3.29 7.94 -5.09
N PHE A 89 3.67 7.52 -6.29
CA PHE A 89 4.93 7.93 -6.90
C PHE A 89 4.78 9.29 -7.57
N ASN A 90 5.76 10.18 -7.36
CA ASN A 90 5.90 11.44 -8.08
C ASN A 90 4.65 12.34 -7.99
N ALA A 91 4.00 12.35 -6.82
CA ALA A 91 2.74 13.04 -6.60
C ALA A 91 2.89 14.57 -6.59
N SER A 92 1.96 15.27 -7.22
CA SER A 92 1.83 16.72 -7.02
C SER A 92 1.12 17.04 -5.69
N PRO A 93 1.24 18.27 -5.15
CA PRO A 93 0.48 18.69 -3.97
C PRO A 93 -1.05 18.54 -4.14
N GLU A 94 -1.56 18.80 -5.35
CA GLU A 94 -2.97 18.65 -5.68
C GLU A 94 -3.41 17.18 -5.66
N GLU A 95 -2.58 16.28 -6.18
CA GLU A 95 -2.84 14.84 -6.14
C GLU A 95 -2.80 14.30 -4.71
N MET A 96 -1.85 14.76 -3.89
CA MET A 96 -1.78 14.39 -2.46
C MET A 96 -3.05 14.84 -1.73
N LYS A 97 -3.54 16.05 -2.02
CA LYS A 97 -4.81 16.54 -1.47
C LYS A 97 -5.99 15.68 -1.92
N ALA A 98 -6.08 15.35 -3.22
CA ALA A 98 -7.14 14.51 -3.76
C ALA A 98 -7.15 13.11 -3.11
N ILE A 99 -5.98 12.51 -2.89
CA ILE A 99 -5.85 11.23 -2.17
C ILE A 99 -6.36 11.35 -0.72
N GLY A 100 -6.02 12.44 -0.03
CA GLY A 100 -6.54 12.71 1.31
C GLY A 100 -8.07 12.78 1.34
N GLU A 101 -8.68 13.43 0.35
CA GLU A 101 -10.13 13.55 0.20
C GLU A 101 -10.84 12.21 -0.14
N MET A 102 -10.13 11.26 -0.77
CA MET A 102 -10.66 9.90 -1.01
C MET A 102 -10.85 9.09 0.27
N VAL A 103 -10.15 9.45 1.35
CA VAL A 103 -10.12 8.68 2.59
C VAL A 103 -10.91 9.39 3.68
N LYS A 104 -12.00 8.77 4.14
CA LYS A 104 -12.73 9.23 5.32
C LYS A 104 -12.00 8.74 6.57
N GLY A 105 -11.11 9.58 7.09
CA GLY A 105 -10.35 9.28 8.29
C GLY A 105 -9.65 10.52 8.85
N LYS A 106 -8.76 10.28 9.81
CA LYS A 106 -7.85 11.30 10.32
C LYS A 106 -6.44 10.97 9.79
N GLU A 107 -5.86 11.89 9.03
CA GLU A 107 -4.45 11.82 8.68
C GLU A 107 -3.59 11.98 9.95
N ILE A 108 -2.56 11.16 10.06
CA ILE A 108 -1.64 11.13 11.20
C ILE A 108 -0.19 11.12 10.70
N ASN A 109 0.76 11.45 11.56
CA ASN A 109 2.17 11.46 11.20
C ASN A 109 2.66 10.02 10.95
N LEU A 110 3.54 9.83 9.95
CA LEU A 110 4.23 8.57 9.68
C LEU A 110 5.05 8.06 10.89
N GLU A 111 5.47 8.95 11.79
CA GLU A 111 6.11 8.59 13.06
C GLU A 111 5.22 7.68 13.94
N GLU A 112 3.89 7.75 13.80
CA GLU A 112 2.94 6.91 14.54
C GLU A 112 2.77 5.50 13.94
N LEU A 113 3.49 5.15 12.86
CA LEU A 113 3.40 3.82 12.23
C LEU A 113 3.73 2.69 13.22
N ALA A 114 4.86 2.82 13.92
CA ALA A 114 5.35 1.81 14.85
C ALA A 114 4.36 1.57 16.01
N ASP A 115 3.72 2.62 16.51
CA ASP A 115 2.82 2.57 17.67
C ASP A 115 1.57 1.72 17.42
N ARG A 116 1.15 1.61 16.15
CA ARG A 116 -0.07 0.92 15.73
C ARG A 116 0.22 -0.33 14.87
N ALA A 117 1.49 -0.66 14.70
CA ALA A 117 1.93 -1.85 13.99
C ALA A 117 1.58 -3.10 14.81
N ASN A 118 0.98 -4.10 14.15
CA ASN A 118 0.69 -5.38 14.75
C ASN A 118 1.92 -6.29 14.65
N GLN A 119 2.81 -6.19 15.63
CA GLN A 119 4.07 -6.93 15.66
C GLN A 119 3.87 -8.45 15.54
N ALA A 120 2.87 -9.01 16.22
CA ALA A 120 2.57 -10.44 16.14
C ALA A 120 2.15 -10.87 14.72
N GLN A 121 1.33 -10.05 14.03
CA GLN A 121 0.99 -10.30 12.64
C GLN A 121 2.20 -10.17 11.72
N ILE A 122 3.03 -9.14 11.89
CA ILE A 122 4.26 -8.92 11.10
C ILE A 122 5.21 -10.11 11.25
N GLN A 123 5.53 -10.51 12.48
CA GLN A 123 6.43 -11.64 12.77
C GLN A 123 5.90 -12.94 12.13
N LYS A 124 4.61 -13.25 12.35
CA LYS A 124 3.95 -14.37 11.68
C LYS A 124 4.02 -14.24 10.16
N HIS A 125 3.87 -13.02 9.65
CA HIS A 125 3.73 -12.78 8.23
C HIS A 125 5.01 -13.01 7.44
N TYR A 126 6.10 -12.50 8.00
CA TYR A 126 7.44 -12.53 7.41
C TYR A 126 8.30 -13.65 7.98
N LYS A 127 7.74 -14.52 8.83
CA LYS A 127 8.42 -15.67 9.47
C LYS A 127 9.66 -15.23 10.27
N ILE A 128 9.54 -14.12 10.99
CA ILE A 128 10.57 -13.59 11.89
C ILE A 128 10.44 -14.32 13.23
N SER A 129 11.54 -14.86 13.74
CA SER A 129 11.62 -15.60 15.03
C SER A 129 12.27 -14.75 16.10
#